data_AF-A0A966D323-F1
#
_entry.id   AF-A0A966D323-F1
#
_cell.length_a   1.000
_cell.length_b   1.000
_cell.length_c   1.000
_cell.angle_alpha   90.00
_cell.angle_beta   90.00
_cell.angle_gamma   90.00
#
_symmetry.space_group_name_H-M   'P 1'
#
loop_
_entity.id
_entity.type
_entity.pdbx_description
1 polymer ?
#
loop_
_entity_poly.entity_id
_entity_poly.type
_entity_poly.pdbx_seq_one_letter_code
_entity_poly.pdbx_strand_id
1 'polypeptide(L)' 'MGLFITMSGRRQKISAQGEHYGWSSTVFCTTERFWGESVFREAAAIRRDDAVERISRQILRLNPQAIQARISRFIGSTQR' A
#
# COMPACT_ATOMS: atom_id res chain seq x y z
N MET A 1 -12.18 -11.78 -3.36
CA MET A 1 -10.95 -11.01 -3.63
C MET A 1 -11.37 -9.63 -4.14
N GLY A 2 -10.86 -8.55 -3.54
CA GLY A 2 -11.09 -7.19 -4.02
C GLY A 2 -10.01 -6.78 -5.03
N LEU A 3 -10.33 -5.89 -5.96
CA LEU A 3 -9.35 -5.26 -6.86
C LEU A 3 -8.65 -4.12 -6.12
N PHE A 4 -7.38 -4.30 -5.76
CA PHE A 4 -6.57 -3.24 -5.15
C PHE A 4 -5.68 -2.60 -6.21
N ILE A 5 -5.70 -1.27 -6.25
CA ILE A 5 -4.85 -0.47 -7.12
C ILE A 5 -3.92 0.41 -6.30
N THR A 6 -2.70 0.59 -6.77
CA THR A 6 -1.71 1.50 -6.18
C THR A 6 -1.20 2.48 -7.22
N MET A 7 -0.78 3.64 -6.74
CA MET A 7 -0.16 4.68 -7.54
C MET A 7 1.21 4.19 -8.02
N SER A 8 1.42 4.13 -9.34
CA SER A 8 2.62 3.55 -9.94
C SER A 8 3.48 4.55 -10.69
N GLY A 9 3.11 5.83 -10.65
CA GLY A 9 3.88 6.91 -11.25
C GLY A 9 3.01 8.07 -11.74
N ARG A 10 3.60 8.85 -12.63
CA ARG A 10 2.98 10.02 -13.25
C ARG A 10 3.32 10.04 -14.73
N ARG A 11 2.36 10.36 -15.60
CA ARG A 11 2.55 10.50 -17.04
C ARG A 11 2.15 11.89 -17.49
N GLN A 12 2.94 12.48 -18.38
CA GLN A 12 2.67 13.78 -19.00
C GLN A 12 2.86 13.65 -20.52
N LYS A 13 2.19 14.49 -21.32
CA LYS A 13 2.40 14.48 -22.77
C LYS A 13 3.80 15.00 -23.09
N ILE A 14 4.37 14.53 -24.19
CA ILE A 14 5.69 14.92 -24.69
C ILE A 14 5.50 15.50 -26.09
N SER A 15 6.03 16.69 -26.35
CA SER A 15 5.92 17.38 -27.63
C SER A 15 6.77 16.69 -28.70
N ALA A 16 6.61 17.07 -29.97
CA ALA A 16 7.45 16.57 -31.05
C ALA A 16 8.94 16.93 -30.86
N GLN A 17 9.25 17.96 -30.05
CA GLN A 17 10.63 18.36 -29.69
C GLN A 17 11.16 17.65 -28.43
N GLY A 18 10.38 16.77 -27.80
CA GLY A 18 10.78 16.05 -26.59
C GLY A 18 10.42 16.74 -25.27
N GLU A 19 9.75 17.90 -25.31
CA GLU A 19 9.43 18.68 -24.11
C GLU A 19 8.12 18.21 -23.45
N HIS A 20 8.10 18.12 -22.11
CA HIS A 20 6.89 17.78 -21.36
C HIS A 20 5.86 18.92 -21.43
N TYR A 21 4.61 18.60 -21.74
CA TYR A 21 3.53 19.59 -21.81
C TYR A 21 2.18 19.07 -21.30
N GLY A 22 1.28 19.99 -20.95
CA GLY A 22 -0.04 19.69 -20.37
C GLY A 22 0.00 19.24 -18.92
N TRP A 23 -1.15 18.91 -18.34
CA TRP A 23 -1.24 18.48 -16.95
C TRP A 23 -0.71 17.06 -16.76
N SER A 24 0.07 16.87 -15.69
CA SER A 24 0.55 15.56 -15.28
C SER A 24 -0.59 14.68 -14.76
N SER A 25 -0.73 13.48 -15.31
CA SER A 25 -1.73 12.49 -14.88
C SER A 25 -1.10 11.46 -13.96
N THR A 26 -1.73 11.19 -12.83
CA THR A 26 -1.35 10.07 -11.97
C THR A 26 -1.72 8.76 -12.64
N VAL A 27 -0.81 7.79 -12.66
CA VAL A 27 -1.09 6.45 -13.18
C VAL A 27 -1.20 5.44 -12.05
N PHE A 28 -2.10 4.47 -12.23
CA PHE A 28 -2.36 3.40 -11.29
C PHE A 28 -2.09 2.05 -11.93
N CYS A 29 -1.74 1.07 -11.11
CA CYS A 29 -1.68 -0.34 -11.51
C CYS A 29 -2.17 -1.23 -10.37
N THR A 30 -2.33 -2.53 -10.63
CA THR A 30 -2.64 -3.50 -9.58
C THR A 30 -1.49 -3.62 -8.60
N THR A 31 -1.80 -3.92 -7.34
CA THR A 31 -0.77 -4.08 -6.32
C THR A 31 0.18 -5.24 -6.60
N GLU A 32 -0.30 -6.29 -7.26
CA GLU A 32 0.46 -7.46 -7.72
C GLU A 32 1.48 -7.08 -8.79
N ARG A 33 1.09 -6.18 -9.71
CA ARG A 33 2.01 -5.66 -10.72
C ARG A 33 3.08 -4.75 -10.12
N PHE A 34 2.73 -3.99 -9.09
CA PHE A 34 3.66 -3.07 -8.44
C PHE A 34 4.69 -3.77 -7.56
N TRP A 35 4.25 -4.69 -6.68
CA TRP A 35 5.12 -5.37 -5.72
C TRP A 35 5.64 -6.73 -6.22
N GLY A 36 5.04 -7.27 -7.28
CA GLY A 36 5.32 -8.62 -7.78
C GLY A 36 4.49 -9.69 -7.08
N GLU A 37 4.17 -10.77 -7.81
CA GLU A 37 3.34 -11.87 -7.30
C GLU A 37 3.96 -12.64 -6.13
N SER A 38 5.31 -12.69 -6.04
CA SER A 38 6.00 -13.39 -4.96
C SER A 38 5.63 -12.82 -3.59
N VAL A 39 5.54 -11.49 -3.49
CA VAL A 39 5.16 -10.79 -2.25
C VAL A 39 3.75 -11.21 -1.81
N PHE A 40 2.82 -11.38 -2.76
CA PHE A 40 1.46 -11.83 -2.46
C PHE A 40 1.41 -13.29 -2.01
N ARG A 41 2.22 -14.16 -2.63
CA ARG A 41 2.34 -15.56 -2.21
C ARG A 41 2.90 -15.68 -0.79
N GLU A 42 3.94 -14.90 -0.48
CA GLU A 42 4.52 -14.85 0.87
C GLU A 42 3.53 -14.28 1.88
N ALA A 43 2.84 -13.18 1.55
CA ALA A 43 1.85 -12.56 2.41
C ALA A 43 0.67 -13.49 2.71
N ALA A 44 0.22 -14.28 1.74
CA ALA A 44 -0.87 -15.25 1.91
C ALA A 44 -0.54 -16.37 2.92
N ALA A 45 0.75 -16.65 3.17
CA ALA A 45 1.18 -17.62 4.17
C ALA A 45 1.21 -17.07 5.60
N ILE A 46 1.06 -15.76 5.79
CA ILE A 46 1.12 -15.11 7.11
C ILE A 46 -0.25 -15.26 7.80
N ARG A 47 -0.25 -15.80 9.02
CA ARG A 47 -1.47 -15.86 9.83
C ARG A 47 -1.94 -14.46 10.20
N ARG A 48 -3.26 -14.29 10.31
CA ARG A 48 -3.86 -13.01 10.68
C ARG A 48 -3.24 -12.39 11.94
N ASP A 49 -3.11 -13.16 13.01
CA ASP A 49 -2.61 -12.66 14.29
C ASP A 49 -1.15 -12.21 14.18
N ASP A 50 -0.32 -12.99 13.48
CA ASP A 50 1.09 -12.64 13.21
C ASP A 50 1.20 -11.35 12.38
N ALA A 51 0.32 -11.19 11.38
CA ALA A 51 0.27 -9.97 10.57
C ALA A 51 -0.12 -8.75 11.42
N VAL A 52 -1.15 -8.88 12.26
CA VAL A 52 -1.60 -7.82 13.17
C VAL A 52 -0.48 -7.42 14.13
N GLU A 53 0.22 -8.39 14.72
CA GLU A 53 1.33 -8.13 15.65
C GLU A 53 2.50 -7.41 14.95
N ARG A 54 2.92 -7.90 13.77
CA ARG A 54 4.02 -7.30 13.01
C ARG A 54 3.71 -5.86 12.57
N ILE A 55 2.48 -5.61 12.08
CA ILE A 55 2.05 -4.27 11.69
C ILE A 55 1.94 -3.36 12.92
N SER A 56 1.42 -3.85 14.04
CA SER A 56 1.32 -3.08 15.29
C SER A 56 2.69 -2.65 15.79
N ARG A 57 3.68 -3.55 15.80
CA ARG A 57 5.08 -3.23 16.15
C ARG A 57 5.67 -2.16 15.24
N GLN A 58 5.42 -2.27 13.93
CA GLN A 58 5.90 -1.27 12.97
C GLN A 58 5.26 0.11 13.20
N ILE A 59 3.98 0.16 13.52
CA ILE A 59 3.28 1.42 13.85
C ILE A 59 3.89 2.04 15.11
N LEU A 60 4.07 1.27 16.18
CA LEU A 60 4.67 1.78 17.43
C LEU A 60 6.11 2.24 17.24
N ARG A 61 6.87 1.60 16.35
CA ARG A 61 8.22 2.04 16.00
C ARG A 61 8.23 3.41 15.33
N LEU A 62 7.27 3.68 14.45
CA LEU A 62 7.15 4.96 13.71
C LEU A 62 6.43 6.04 14.53
N ASN A 63 5.52 5.65 15.40
CA ASN A 63 4.75 6.51 16.28
C ASN A 63 4.58 5.85 17.66
N PRO A 64 5.54 6.05 18.59
CA PRO A 64 5.50 5.43 19.92
C PRO A 64 4.29 5.82 20.78
N GLN A 65 3.63 6.93 20.45
CA GLN A 65 2.44 7.42 21.18
C GLN A 65 1.13 6.86 20.62
N ALA A 66 1.17 5.99 19.61
CA ALA A 66 -0.02 5.41 19.02
C ALA A 66 -0.78 4.55 20.06
N ILE A 67 -2.04 4.87 20.29
CA ILE A 67 -2.91 4.16 21.24
C ILE A 67 -3.42 2.88 20.59
N GLN A 68 -3.41 1.77 21.34
CA GLN A 68 -3.79 0.43 20.85
C GLN A 68 -5.14 0.40 20.12
N ALA A 69 -6.17 1.10 20.62
CA ALA A 69 -7.48 1.15 19.96
C ALA A 69 -7.42 1.75 18.53
N ARG A 70 -6.56 2.76 18.32
CA ARG A 70 -6.35 3.36 16.99
C ARG A 70 -5.55 2.43 16.08
N ILE A 71 -4.58 1.71 16.64
CA ILE A 71 -3.82 0.69 15.91
C ILE A 71 -4.74 -0.42 15.42
N SER A 72 -5.54 -1.02 16.30
CA SER A 72 -6.48 -2.09 15.94
C SER A 72 -7.50 -1.64 14.90
N ARG A 73 -8.03 -0.42 15.03
CA ARG A 73 -8.95 0.16 14.05
C ARG A 73 -8.30 0.39 12.69
N PHE A 74 -7.06 0.89 12.67
CA PHE A 74 -6.31 1.12 11.43
C PHE A 74 -6.03 -0.19 10.69
N ILE A 75 -5.65 -1.24 11.41
CA ILE A 75 -5.37 -2.57 10.83
C ILE A 75 -6.66 -3.29 10.43
N GLY A 76 -7.80 -2.94 11.04
CA GLY A 76 -9.06 -3.69 10.88
C GLY A 76 -9.08 -4.98 11.72
N SER A 77 -8.32 -5.02 12.82
CA SER A 77 -8.30 -6.15 13.77
C SER A 77 -9.31 -6.00 14.91
N THR A 78 -10.06 -4.90 14.97
CA THR A 78 -11.14 -4.70 15.95
C THR A 78 -12.16 -5.84 15.84
N GLN A 79 -12.36 -6.59 16.92
CA GLN A 79 -13.46 -7.54 17.05
C GLN A 79 -14.79 -6.77 17.05
N ARG A 80 -15.77 -7.28 16.30
CA ARG A 80 -17.17 -6.84 16.41
C ARG A 80 -17.80 -7.41 17.66
#